data_AF-A0A9W5VUD1-F1
#
_entry.id   AF-A0A9W5VUD1-F1
#
_cell.length_a   1.000
_cell.length_b   1.000
_cell.length_c   1.000
_cell.angle_alpha   90.00
_cell.angle_beta   90.00
_cell.angle_gamma   90.00
#
_symmetry.space_group_name_H-M   'P 1'
#
loop_
_entity.id
_entity.type
_entity.pdbx_description
1 polymer ?
#
loop_
_entity_poly.entity_id
_entity_poly.type
_entity_poly.pdbx_seq_one_letter_code
_entity_poly.pdbx_strand_id
1 'polypeptide(L)'
;MKEYLPYLPLVIAIIAASLGYVTGQRSGKINRFFQQVDINLKEVCGPMYFSLKRVFEIEDAQKREEYTDQFFDEFSTLNPNLYKLGNKFIIDWFIETETLYIKFKKSRELEDWEEYWKQLYGLKVMLGYEYEKNFDALYGEYRWFQRTLTANIFVRIWHELIYILFQAAQFIVLVAMLFVYFSVGDYFFIGQFPKGMISVSILILICTIMLYGLLMIIGADISGLRKQRNSFTRKLGKKYVPNLIDFWDKKVIRSNKNVEIPEMYKQRKY
;
A
#
# COMPACT_ATOMS: atom_id res chain seq x y z
N MET A 1 -40.89 28.88 -7.05
CA MET A 1 -39.54 29.01 -6.44
C MET A 1 -39.55 29.35 -4.94
N LYS A 2 -40.55 30.05 -4.38
CA LYS A 2 -40.60 30.39 -2.93
C LYS A 2 -41.04 29.26 -1.98
N GLU A 3 -41.68 28.20 -2.49
CA GLU A 3 -42.27 27.14 -1.65
C GLU A 3 -41.25 26.14 -1.05
N TYR A 4 -40.04 26.04 -1.59
CA TYR A 4 -39.03 25.07 -1.13
C TYR A 4 -37.98 25.65 -0.17
N LEU A 5 -37.90 26.99 -0.07
CA LEU A 5 -37.00 27.70 0.85
C LEU A 5 -37.13 27.29 2.33
N PRO A 6 -38.35 27.07 2.90
CA PRO A 6 -38.48 26.68 4.30
C PRO A 6 -38.03 25.24 4.59
N TYR A 7 -37.95 24.37 3.56
CA TYR A 7 -37.45 23.00 3.70
C TYR A 7 -35.93 22.89 3.52
N LEU A 8 -35.29 23.94 2.99
CA LEU A 8 -33.84 23.99 2.77
C LEU A 8 -33.03 23.72 4.06
N PRO A 9 -33.35 24.29 5.24
CA PRO A 9 -32.60 24.01 6.47
C PRO A 9 -32.69 22.55 6.90
N LEU A 10 -33.86 21.91 6.72
CA LEU A 10 -34.07 20.50 7.03
C LEU A 10 -33.24 19.60 6.12
N VAL A 11 -33.23 19.89 4.81
CA VAL A 11 -32.42 19.17 3.82
C VAL A 11 -30.93 19.32 4.12
N ILE A 12 -30.47 20.53 4.44
CA ILE A 12 -29.08 20.80 4.83
C ILE A 12 -28.73 20.03 6.11
N ALA A 13 -29.62 20.00 7.11
CA ALA A 13 -29.39 19.27 8.36
C ALA A 13 -29.25 17.75 8.12
N ILE A 14 -30.09 17.16 7.27
CA ILE A 14 -30.02 15.74 6.91
C ILE A 14 -28.71 15.43 6.17
N ILE A 15 -28.32 16.28 5.21
CA ILE A 15 -27.06 16.12 4.47
C ILE A 15 -25.86 16.25 5.43
N ALA A 16 -25.86 17.26 6.30
CA ALA A 16 -24.79 17.47 7.27
C ALA A 16 -24.66 16.30 8.25
N ALA A 17 -25.77 15.80 8.79
CA ALA A 17 -25.78 14.64 9.68
C ALA A 17 -25.29 13.36 8.97
N SER A 18 -25.71 13.15 7.72
CA SER A 18 -25.26 12.01 6.90
C SER A 18 -23.76 12.08 6.60
N LEU A 19 -23.26 13.25 6.22
CA LEU A 19 -21.84 13.50 5.99
C LEU A 19 -21.04 13.32 7.28
N GLY A 20 -21.51 13.84 8.41
CA GLY A 20 -20.88 13.67 9.72
C GLY A 20 -20.78 12.21 10.15
N TYR A 21 -21.84 11.43 9.94
CA TYR A 21 -21.86 10.00 10.24
C TYR A 21 -20.88 9.21 9.36
N VAL A 22 -20.92 9.44 8.03
CA VAL A 22 -20.04 8.75 7.08
C VAL A 22 -18.57 9.11 7.32
N THR A 23 -18.26 10.38 7.52
CA THR A 23 -16.89 10.83 7.79
C THR A 23 -16.38 10.34 9.15
N GLY A 24 -17.22 10.38 10.20
CA GLY A 24 -16.89 9.87 11.52
C GLY A 24 -16.61 8.38 11.54
N GLN A 25 -17.49 7.56 10.95
CA GLN A 25 -17.27 6.11 10.87
C GLN A 25 -16.05 5.75 10.03
N ARG A 26 -15.86 6.43 8.91
CA ARG A 26 -14.70 6.21 8.03
C ARG A 26 -13.41 6.57 8.75
N SER A 27 -13.38 7.68 9.46
CA SER A 27 -12.23 8.10 10.27
C SER A 27 -11.91 7.08 11.36
N GLY A 28 -12.93 6.59 12.09
CA GLY A 28 -12.74 5.57 13.13
C GLY A 28 -12.18 4.25 12.58
N LYS A 29 -12.69 3.77 11.43
CA LYS A 29 -12.18 2.57 10.77
C LYS A 29 -10.73 2.75 10.29
N ILE A 30 -10.42 3.90 9.70
CA ILE A 30 -9.06 4.24 9.25
C ILE A 30 -8.09 4.30 10.43
N ASN A 31 -8.49 4.90 11.55
CA ASN A 31 -7.63 4.98 12.73
C ASN A 31 -7.34 3.59 13.32
N ARG A 32 -8.35 2.73 13.41
CA ARG A 32 -8.16 1.32 13.84
C ARG A 32 -7.24 0.56 12.89
N PHE A 33 -7.39 0.77 11.58
CA PHE A 33 -6.49 0.19 10.58
C PHE A 33 -5.05 0.62 10.82
N PHE A 34 -4.77 1.92 11.00
CA PHE A 34 -3.40 2.39 11.26
C PHE A 34 -2.84 1.85 12.58
N GLN A 35 -3.65 1.77 13.64
CA GLN A 35 -3.23 1.13 14.89
C GLN A 35 -2.84 -0.33 14.67
N GLN A 36 -3.63 -1.07 13.88
CA GLN A 36 -3.36 -2.47 13.59
C GLN A 36 -2.10 -2.64 12.72
N VAL A 37 -1.86 -1.74 11.77
CA VAL A 37 -0.63 -1.71 10.96
C VAL A 37 0.60 -1.39 11.82
N ASP A 38 0.48 -0.45 12.77
CA ASP A 38 1.56 -0.10 13.71
C ASP A 38 1.92 -1.29 14.61
N ILE A 39 0.90 -1.96 15.17
CA ILE A 39 1.06 -3.19 15.96
C ILE A 39 1.72 -4.29 15.11
N ASN A 40 1.20 -4.55 13.91
CA ASN A 40 1.73 -5.55 13.00
C ASN A 40 3.23 -5.29 12.71
N LEU A 41 3.56 -4.06 12.32
CA LEU A 41 4.92 -3.68 11.97
C LEU A 41 5.89 -3.82 13.15
N LYS A 42 5.51 -3.38 14.35
CA LYS A 42 6.38 -3.35 15.52
C LYS A 42 6.49 -4.69 16.24
N GLU A 43 5.38 -5.41 16.37
CA GLU A 43 5.31 -6.59 17.23
C GLU A 43 5.52 -7.90 16.47
N VAL A 44 5.33 -7.94 15.15
CA VAL A 44 5.35 -9.20 14.39
C VAL A 44 6.11 -9.11 13.08
N CYS A 45 5.57 -8.40 12.09
CA CYS A 45 6.12 -8.40 10.74
C CYS A 45 7.55 -7.85 10.68
N GLY A 46 7.84 -6.76 11.40
CA GLY A 46 9.19 -6.22 11.52
C GLY A 46 10.15 -7.20 12.18
N PRO A 47 9.89 -7.64 13.43
CA PRO A 47 10.71 -8.63 14.12
C PRO A 47 10.94 -9.91 13.30
N MET A 48 9.89 -10.50 12.72
CA MET A 48 9.99 -11.69 11.87
C MET A 48 10.89 -11.44 10.66
N TYR A 49 10.69 -10.32 9.96
CA TYR A 49 11.50 -9.99 8.79
C TYR A 49 12.98 -9.81 9.13
N PHE A 50 13.30 -9.07 10.20
CA PHE A 50 14.70 -8.83 10.58
C PHE A 50 15.38 -10.07 11.17
N SER A 51 14.67 -10.86 11.98
CA SER A 51 15.17 -12.14 12.50
C SER A 51 15.46 -13.11 11.37
N LEU A 52 14.52 -13.28 10.43
CA LEU A 52 14.72 -14.13 9.27
C LEU A 52 15.81 -13.60 8.34
N LYS A 53 15.92 -12.28 8.15
CA LYS A 53 17.02 -11.69 7.38
C LYS A 53 18.38 -12.08 7.96
N ARG A 54 18.53 -12.07 9.29
CA ARG A 54 19.75 -12.47 9.98
C ARG A 54 20.10 -13.94 9.75
N VAL A 55 19.12 -14.85 9.73
CA VAL A 55 19.36 -16.28 9.38
C VAL A 55 20.04 -16.42 8.03
N PHE A 56 19.63 -15.62 7.04
CA PHE A 56 20.22 -15.65 5.69
C PHE A 56 21.59 -14.97 5.59
N GLU A 57 22.00 -14.17 6.56
CA GLU A 57 23.30 -13.49 6.58
C GLU A 57 24.38 -14.34 7.27
N ILE A 58 24.00 -15.41 7.97
CA ILE A 58 24.94 -16.28 8.69
C ILE A 58 25.55 -17.32 7.74
N GLU A 59 26.88 -17.26 7.57
CA GLU A 59 27.65 -18.22 6.76
C GLU A 59 27.88 -19.56 7.49
N ASP A 60 28.10 -19.52 8.80
CA ASP A 60 28.33 -20.72 9.62
C ASP A 60 27.07 -21.59 9.73
N ALA A 61 27.16 -22.84 9.28
CA ALA A 61 26.02 -23.73 9.21
C ALA A 61 25.40 -24.05 10.58
N GLN A 62 26.22 -24.22 11.62
CA GLN A 62 25.75 -24.53 12.97
C GLN A 62 25.00 -23.32 13.55
N LYS A 63 25.62 -22.14 13.48
CA LYS A 63 24.98 -20.90 13.95
C LYS A 63 23.70 -20.63 13.16
N ARG A 64 23.68 -20.90 11.86
CA ARG A 64 22.46 -20.71 11.06
C ARG A 64 21.31 -21.57 11.57
N GLU A 65 21.60 -22.83 11.90
CA GLU A 65 20.61 -23.74 12.49
C GLU A 65 20.14 -23.22 13.87
N GLU A 66 21.06 -22.77 14.74
CA GLU A 66 20.70 -22.19 16.04
C GLU A 66 19.80 -20.96 15.93
N TYR A 67 20.09 -20.04 15.00
CA TYR A 67 19.24 -18.87 14.76
C TYR A 67 17.91 -19.22 14.09
N THR A 68 17.89 -20.31 13.31
CA THR A 68 16.65 -20.83 12.73
C THR A 68 15.76 -21.42 13.82
N ASP A 69 16.34 -22.20 14.74
CA ASP A 69 15.63 -22.72 15.91
C ASP A 69 15.03 -21.57 16.72
N GLN A 70 15.83 -20.52 17.01
CA GLN A 70 15.35 -19.32 17.71
C GLN A 70 14.23 -18.60 16.96
N PHE A 71 14.30 -18.50 15.63
CA PHE A 71 13.26 -17.86 14.82
C PHE A 71 11.91 -18.58 14.95
N PHE A 72 11.91 -19.92 14.85
CA PHE A 72 10.66 -20.68 14.99
C PHE A 72 10.16 -20.71 16.44
N ASP A 73 11.04 -20.73 17.44
CA ASP A 73 10.66 -20.63 18.84
C ASP A 73 10.02 -19.27 19.18
N GLU A 74 10.60 -18.18 18.68
CA GLU A 74 10.10 -16.81 18.93
C GLU A 74 8.72 -16.57 18.30
N PHE A 75 8.51 -17.06 17.08
CA PHE A 75 7.28 -16.83 16.31
C PHE A 75 6.37 -18.06 16.18
N SER A 76 6.57 -19.04 17.07
CA SER A 76 5.83 -20.30 17.10
C SER A 76 4.33 -20.12 16.90
N THR A 77 3.66 -21.11 16.32
CA THR A 77 2.20 -21.17 16.25
C THR A 77 1.48 -21.08 17.60
N LEU A 78 2.19 -21.36 18.70
CA LEU A 78 1.70 -21.16 20.07
C LEU A 78 1.78 -19.70 20.52
N ASN A 79 2.53 -18.86 19.81
CA ASN A 79 2.64 -17.43 20.08
C ASN A 79 1.37 -16.72 19.56
N PRO A 80 0.55 -16.12 20.45
CA PRO A 80 -0.63 -15.39 20.03
C PRO A 80 -0.26 -14.19 19.14
N ASN A 81 0.96 -13.67 19.17
CA ASN A 81 1.29 -12.52 18.33
C ASN A 81 1.23 -12.83 16.83
N LEU A 82 1.38 -14.09 16.38
CA LEU A 82 1.39 -14.43 14.95
C LEU A 82 0.11 -13.98 14.21
N TYR A 83 -1.07 -14.00 14.86
CA TYR A 83 -2.32 -13.52 14.24
C TYR A 83 -2.31 -12.02 13.93
N LYS A 84 -1.48 -11.22 14.63
CA LYS A 84 -1.40 -9.77 14.42
C LYS A 84 -0.71 -9.42 13.09
N LEU A 85 -0.09 -10.38 12.41
CA LEU A 85 0.46 -10.20 11.06
C LEU A 85 -0.62 -9.76 10.05
N GLY A 86 -1.89 -10.10 10.28
CA GLY A 86 -3.02 -9.63 9.46
C GLY A 86 -3.05 -10.15 8.03
N ASN A 87 -2.08 -10.99 7.63
CA ASN A 87 -2.01 -11.62 6.31
C ASN A 87 -2.00 -13.15 6.48
N LYS A 88 -3.19 -13.76 6.31
CA LYS A 88 -3.38 -15.21 6.48
C LYS A 88 -2.44 -16.04 5.60
N PHE A 89 -2.19 -15.60 4.37
CA PHE A 89 -1.33 -16.34 3.45
C PHE A 89 0.10 -16.49 3.96
N ILE A 90 0.66 -15.44 4.56
CA ILE A 90 2.01 -15.48 5.15
C ILE A 90 2.02 -16.36 6.41
N ILE A 91 0.94 -16.34 7.20
CA ILE A 91 0.79 -17.22 8.37
C ILE A 91 0.76 -18.68 7.93
N ASP A 92 -0.07 -19.04 6.96
CA ASP A 92 -0.17 -20.41 6.45
C ASP A 92 1.20 -20.87 5.90
N TRP A 93 1.90 -20.00 5.16
CA TRP A 93 3.23 -20.28 4.65
C TRP A 93 4.29 -20.46 5.76
N PHE A 94 4.21 -19.68 6.83
CA PHE A 94 5.08 -19.83 8.00
C PHE A 94 4.90 -21.21 8.63
N ILE A 95 3.65 -21.65 8.82
CA ILE A 95 3.32 -22.96 9.41
C ILE A 95 3.85 -24.11 8.55
N GLU A 96 3.69 -24.01 7.22
CA GLU A 96 4.25 -24.97 6.28
C GLU A 96 5.79 -25.00 6.35
N THR A 97 6.42 -23.83 6.44
CA THR A 97 7.88 -23.71 6.56
C THR A 97 8.39 -24.35 7.86
N GLU A 98 7.72 -24.12 8.99
CA GLU A 98 8.04 -24.75 10.29
C GLU A 98 7.90 -26.28 10.21
N THR A 99 6.87 -26.76 9.52
CA THR A 99 6.65 -28.21 9.32
C THR A 99 7.78 -28.85 8.51
N LEU A 100 8.20 -28.20 7.42
CA LEU A 100 9.35 -28.65 6.62
C LEU A 100 10.65 -28.62 7.42
N TYR A 101 10.83 -27.60 8.27
CA TYR A 101 12.00 -27.52 9.14
C TYR A 101 12.05 -28.67 10.14
N ILE A 102 10.93 -28.98 10.80
CA ILE A 102 10.82 -30.12 11.72
C ILE A 102 11.07 -31.45 10.99
N LYS A 103 10.58 -31.60 9.75
CA LYS A 103 10.85 -32.77 8.90
C LYS A 103 12.35 -32.93 8.65
N PHE A 104 13.02 -31.86 8.21
CA PHE A 104 14.47 -31.81 8.01
C PHE A 104 15.25 -32.15 9.29
N LYS A 105 14.85 -31.61 10.45
CA LYS A 105 15.52 -31.90 11.74
C LYS A 105 15.47 -33.39 12.09
N LYS A 106 14.45 -34.13 11.64
CA LYS A 106 14.31 -35.58 11.87
C LYS A 106 15.06 -36.42 10.84
N SER A 107 14.93 -36.13 9.55
CA SER A 107 15.52 -36.92 8.47
C SER A 107 17.01 -36.61 8.29
N ARG A 108 17.40 -35.33 8.43
CA ARG A 108 18.71 -34.77 8.05
C ARG A 108 19.09 -35.08 6.60
N GLU A 109 18.09 -35.27 5.73
CA GLU A 109 18.28 -35.52 4.30
C GLU A 109 18.50 -34.21 3.53
N LEU A 110 19.31 -34.28 2.47
CA LEU A 110 19.62 -33.11 1.64
C LEU A 110 18.36 -32.60 0.94
N GLU A 111 17.52 -33.49 0.42
CA GLU A 111 16.28 -33.13 -0.28
C GLU A 111 15.33 -32.31 0.63
N ASP A 112 15.17 -32.74 1.89
CA ASP A 112 14.38 -32.04 2.89
C ASP A 112 14.98 -30.67 3.26
N TRP A 113 16.32 -30.57 3.33
CA TRP A 113 17.00 -29.29 3.53
C TRP A 113 16.73 -28.32 2.38
N GLU A 114 16.82 -28.80 1.13
CA GLU A 114 16.56 -27.97 -0.03
C GLU A 114 15.10 -27.48 -0.10
N GLU A 115 14.15 -28.38 0.17
CA GLU A 115 12.72 -28.09 0.18
C GLU A 115 12.40 -27.02 1.24
N TYR A 116 12.87 -27.23 2.47
CA TYR A 116 12.78 -26.26 3.55
C TYR A 116 13.38 -24.91 3.17
N TRP A 117 14.63 -24.89 2.65
CA TRP A 117 15.35 -23.66 2.38
C TRP A 117 14.67 -22.81 1.29
N LYS A 118 14.12 -23.48 0.26
CA LYS A 118 13.31 -22.84 -0.80
C LYS A 118 12.05 -22.19 -0.21
N GLN A 119 11.34 -22.90 0.67
CA GLN A 119 10.14 -22.38 1.33
C GLN A 119 10.46 -21.19 2.25
N LEU A 120 11.53 -21.30 3.04
CA LEU A 120 12.03 -20.26 3.94
C LEU A 120 12.41 -18.99 3.19
N TYR A 121 13.03 -19.14 2.02
CA TYR A 121 13.34 -18.00 1.15
C TYR A 121 12.06 -17.30 0.66
N GLY A 122 11.04 -18.07 0.25
CA GLY A 122 9.73 -17.54 -0.10
C GLY A 122 9.11 -16.72 1.04
N LEU A 123 9.19 -17.24 2.27
CA LEU A 123 8.72 -16.55 3.47
C LEU A 123 9.44 -15.22 3.68
N LYS A 124 10.78 -15.18 3.54
CA LYS A 124 11.58 -13.96 3.66
C LYS A 124 11.13 -12.88 2.68
N VAL A 125 10.89 -13.25 1.42
CA VAL A 125 10.44 -12.30 0.39
C VAL A 125 9.07 -11.73 0.72
N MET A 126 8.12 -12.57 1.15
CA MET A 126 6.79 -12.12 1.50
C MET A 126 6.76 -11.22 2.73
N LEU A 127 7.52 -11.57 3.77
CA LEU A 127 7.68 -10.73 4.96
C LEU A 127 8.30 -9.38 4.61
N GLY A 128 9.30 -9.34 3.73
CA GLY A 128 9.89 -8.09 3.25
C GLY A 128 8.87 -7.19 2.55
N TYR A 129 8.02 -7.76 1.70
CA TYR A 129 6.96 -7.01 1.02
C TYR A 129 5.90 -6.48 2.00
N GLU A 130 5.45 -7.31 2.94
CA GLU A 130 4.47 -6.88 3.94
C GLU A 130 5.06 -5.81 4.87
N TYR A 131 6.34 -5.92 5.22
CA TYR A 131 7.09 -4.91 5.97
C TYR A 131 7.09 -3.56 5.24
N GLU A 132 7.51 -3.53 3.97
CA GLU A 132 7.54 -2.30 3.17
C GLU A 132 6.15 -1.67 3.04
N LYS A 133 5.11 -2.50 2.83
CA LYS A 133 3.73 -2.06 2.72
C LYS A 133 3.21 -1.44 4.02
N ASN A 134 3.48 -2.08 5.16
CA ASN A 134 3.09 -1.56 6.47
C ASN A 134 3.86 -0.27 6.81
N PHE A 135 5.15 -0.22 6.49
CA PHE A 135 5.98 0.96 6.68
C PHE A 135 5.49 2.14 5.83
N ASP A 136 5.22 1.91 4.54
CA ASP A 136 4.68 2.93 3.62
C ASP A 136 3.27 3.38 4.05
N ALA A 137 2.45 2.50 4.63
CA ALA A 137 1.13 2.88 5.11
C ALA A 137 1.22 3.85 6.29
N LEU A 138 2.14 3.65 7.23
CA LEU A 138 2.30 4.52 8.41
C LEU A 138 3.10 5.78 8.11
N TYR A 139 4.16 5.65 7.32
CA TYR A 139 5.17 6.70 7.14
C TYR A 139 5.17 7.29 5.72
N GLY A 140 4.25 6.87 4.85
CA GLY A 140 4.18 7.30 3.45
C GLY A 140 4.14 8.82 3.27
N GLU A 141 3.46 9.51 4.20
CA GLU A 141 3.35 10.97 4.22
C GLU A 141 4.33 11.64 5.20
N TYR A 142 5.12 10.87 5.96
CA TYR A 142 6.01 11.37 7.00
C TYR A 142 7.00 12.41 6.46
N ARG A 143 7.63 12.12 5.31
CA ARG A 143 8.56 13.07 4.67
C ARG A 143 7.88 14.36 4.24
N TRP A 144 6.65 14.27 3.75
CA TRP A 144 5.86 15.45 3.39
C TRP A 144 5.53 16.28 4.63
N PHE A 145 5.10 15.63 5.72
CA PHE A 145 4.78 16.29 6.97
C PHE A 145 6.01 16.96 7.59
N GLN A 146 7.13 16.25 7.64
CA GLN A 146 8.40 16.77 8.16
C GLN A 146 8.86 17.99 7.35
N ARG A 147 8.84 17.92 6.01
CA ARG A 147 9.23 19.04 5.15
C ARG A 147 8.27 20.22 5.24
N THR A 148 6.98 19.97 5.42
CA THR A 148 5.98 21.05 5.58
C THR A 148 6.14 21.76 6.93
N LEU A 149 6.46 21.01 8.00
CA LEU A 149 6.68 21.58 9.33
C LEU A 149 8.01 22.32 9.46
N THR A 150 9.07 21.86 8.80
CA THR A 150 10.40 22.51 8.86
C THR A 150 10.58 23.62 7.82
N ALA A 151 9.66 23.76 6.87
CA ALA A 151 9.70 24.82 5.88
C ALA A 151 9.24 26.17 6.44
N ASN A 152 9.73 27.24 5.81
CA ASN A 152 9.26 28.60 6.09
C ASN A 152 7.74 28.73 5.87
N ILE A 153 7.10 29.59 6.65
CA ILE A 153 5.64 29.78 6.65
C ILE A 153 5.04 30.00 5.24
N PHE A 154 5.76 30.71 4.36
CA PHE A 154 5.33 30.95 2.98
C PHE A 154 5.27 29.68 2.13
N VAL A 155 6.23 28.77 2.31
CA VAL A 155 6.25 27.48 1.58
C VAL A 155 5.14 26.57 2.09
N ARG A 156 4.87 26.59 3.40
CA ARG A 156 3.74 25.87 4.00
C ARG A 156 2.40 26.37 3.44
N ILE A 157 2.18 27.69 3.43
CA ILE A 157 0.96 28.29 2.86
C ILE A 157 0.82 27.93 1.38
N TRP A 158 1.91 28.00 0.61
CA TRP A 158 1.92 27.62 -0.81
C TRP A 158 1.51 26.15 -1.03
N HIS A 159 2.03 25.23 -0.22
CA HIS A 159 1.67 23.81 -0.28
C HIS A 159 0.21 23.55 0.12
N GLU A 160 -0.28 24.18 1.18
CA GLU A 160 -1.69 24.08 1.60
C GLU A 160 -2.63 24.65 0.53
N LEU A 161 -2.26 25.77 -0.12
CA LEU A 161 -3.03 26.38 -1.19
C LEU A 161 -3.13 25.47 -2.42
N ILE A 162 -2.00 24.92 -2.87
CA ILE A 162 -2.01 23.94 -3.98
C ILE A 162 -2.88 22.74 -3.63
N TYR A 163 -2.80 22.24 -2.39
CA TYR A 163 -3.61 21.12 -1.94
C TYR A 163 -5.11 21.42 -1.99
N ILE A 164 -5.55 22.60 -1.53
CA ILE A 164 -6.94 23.03 -1.61
C ILE A 164 -7.39 23.14 -3.08
N LEU A 165 -6.54 23.71 -3.95
CA LEU A 165 -6.83 23.78 -5.39
C LEU A 165 -7.00 22.40 -6.04
N PHE A 166 -6.19 21.41 -5.64
CA PHE A 166 -6.37 20.03 -6.09
C PHE A 166 -7.70 19.43 -5.67
N GLN A 167 -8.08 19.59 -4.40
CA GLN A 167 -9.35 19.06 -3.89
C GLN A 167 -10.53 19.74 -4.58
N ALA A 168 -10.48 21.07 -4.76
CA ALA A 168 -11.48 21.83 -5.48
C ALA A 168 -11.59 21.35 -6.94
N ALA A 169 -10.47 21.15 -7.63
CA ALA A 169 -10.46 20.63 -8.99
C ALA A 169 -11.03 19.22 -9.10
N GLN A 170 -10.71 18.31 -8.16
CA GLN A 170 -11.31 16.97 -8.10
C GLN A 170 -12.83 17.04 -7.92
N PHE A 171 -13.30 17.92 -7.04
CA PHE A 171 -14.73 18.13 -6.82
C PHE A 171 -15.42 18.69 -8.07
N ILE A 172 -14.82 19.68 -8.74
CA ILE A 172 -15.35 20.25 -9.99
C ILE A 172 -15.44 19.18 -11.10
N VAL A 173 -14.44 18.30 -11.22
CA VAL A 173 -14.49 17.18 -12.18
C VAL A 173 -15.64 16.23 -11.86
N LEU A 174 -15.89 15.92 -10.58
CA LEU A 174 -17.04 15.12 -10.16
C LEU A 174 -18.38 15.77 -10.51
N VAL A 175 -18.52 17.07 -10.24
CA VAL A 175 -19.72 17.84 -10.61
C VAL A 175 -19.90 17.87 -12.12
N ALA A 176 -18.83 18.04 -12.90
CA ALA A 176 -18.89 18.01 -14.35
C ALA A 176 -19.33 16.63 -14.89
N MET A 177 -18.85 15.54 -14.28
CA MET A 177 -19.32 14.18 -14.62
C MET A 177 -20.81 13.98 -14.33
N LEU A 178 -21.29 14.46 -13.17
CA LEU A 178 -22.72 14.44 -12.85
C LEU A 178 -23.53 15.28 -13.84
N PHE A 179 -23.01 16.45 -14.23
CA PHE A 179 -23.68 17.32 -15.19
C PHE A 179 -23.80 16.67 -16.57
N VAL A 180 -22.77 15.97 -17.04
CA VAL A 180 -22.85 15.14 -18.27
C VAL A 180 -23.90 14.05 -18.12
N TYR A 181 -23.90 13.33 -16.99
CA TYR A 181 -24.88 12.27 -16.72
C TYR A 181 -26.32 12.79 -16.79
N PHE A 182 -26.62 13.92 -16.12
CA PHE A 182 -27.95 14.53 -16.17
C PHE A 182 -28.30 15.07 -17.56
N SER A 183 -27.33 15.63 -18.28
CA SER A 183 -27.54 16.14 -19.64
C SER A 183 -27.90 15.03 -20.63
N VAL A 184 -27.27 13.85 -20.50
CA VAL A 184 -27.60 12.67 -21.30
C VAL A 184 -28.97 12.10 -20.88
N GLY A 185 -29.23 11.98 -19.58
CA GLY A 185 -30.52 11.51 -19.07
C GLY A 185 -31.68 12.39 -19.53
N ASP A 186 -31.53 13.71 -19.49
CA ASP A 186 -32.55 14.64 -19.95
C ASP A 186 -32.86 14.45 -21.44
N TYR A 187 -31.83 14.30 -22.29
CA TYR A 187 -32.00 14.09 -23.73
C TYR A 187 -32.82 12.84 -24.07
N PHE A 188 -32.69 11.76 -23.29
CA PHE A 188 -33.39 10.50 -23.54
C PHE A 188 -34.79 10.42 -22.89
N PHE A 189 -35.00 11.07 -21.74
CA PHE A 189 -36.20 10.83 -20.92
C PHE A 189 -37.11 12.04 -20.70
N ILE A 190 -36.59 13.27 -20.67
CA ILE A 190 -37.33 14.43 -20.15
C ILE A 190 -37.44 15.55 -21.19
N GLY A 191 -36.33 15.92 -21.84
CA GLY A 191 -36.27 16.95 -22.87
C GLY A 191 -36.42 18.39 -22.37
N GLN A 192 -36.04 18.68 -21.12
CA GLN A 192 -36.14 20.04 -20.56
C GLN A 192 -34.93 20.93 -20.90
N PHE A 193 -33.77 20.36 -21.17
CA PHE A 193 -32.57 21.14 -21.45
C PHE A 193 -32.48 21.61 -22.91
N PRO A 194 -31.79 22.74 -23.16
CA PRO A 194 -31.59 23.25 -24.52
C PRO A 194 -30.85 22.25 -25.42
N LYS A 195 -31.18 22.27 -26.71
CA LYS A 195 -30.42 21.53 -27.74
C LYS A 195 -28.95 21.98 -27.71
N GLY A 196 -28.03 21.02 -27.60
CA GLY A 196 -26.59 21.28 -27.48
C GLY A 196 -26.03 21.22 -26.05
N MET A 197 -26.86 21.03 -25.02
CA MET A 197 -26.42 20.93 -23.62
C MET A 197 -25.43 19.76 -23.39
N ILE A 198 -25.59 18.65 -24.12
CA ILE A 198 -24.63 17.53 -24.10
C ILE A 198 -23.25 17.98 -24.56
N SER A 199 -23.17 18.72 -25.67
CA SER A 199 -21.89 19.22 -26.20
C SER A 199 -21.21 20.17 -25.21
N VAL A 200 -21.99 21.06 -24.58
CA VAL A 200 -21.48 21.99 -23.55
C VAL A 200 -20.99 21.25 -22.31
N SER A 201 -21.75 20.28 -21.81
CA SER A 201 -21.35 19.51 -20.61
C SER A 201 -20.10 18.67 -20.85
N ILE A 202 -19.94 18.07 -22.03
CA ILE A 202 -18.71 17.37 -22.42
C ILE A 202 -17.52 18.34 -22.52
N LEU A 203 -17.71 19.52 -23.10
CA LEU A 203 -16.64 20.52 -23.20
C LEU A 203 -16.17 20.98 -21.81
N ILE A 204 -17.11 21.25 -20.90
CA ILE A 204 -16.82 21.58 -19.50
C ILE A 204 -16.05 20.44 -18.82
N LEU A 205 -16.45 19.18 -19.03
CA LEU A 205 -15.72 18.03 -18.50
C LEU A 205 -14.28 17.97 -19.02
N ILE A 206 -14.07 18.19 -20.31
CA ILE A 206 -12.72 18.19 -20.91
C ILE A 206 -11.87 19.32 -20.32
N CYS A 207 -12.40 20.54 -20.26
CA CYS A 207 -11.69 21.69 -19.68
C CYS A 207 -11.30 21.45 -18.20
N THR A 208 -12.20 20.86 -17.42
CA THR A 208 -11.95 20.58 -15.99
C THR A 208 -10.93 19.47 -15.80
N ILE A 209 -10.94 18.43 -16.64
CA ILE A 209 -9.89 17.39 -16.67
C ILE A 209 -8.53 18.00 -17.05
N MET A 210 -8.48 18.90 -18.04
CA MET A 210 -7.24 19.58 -18.43
C MET A 210 -6.70 20.46 -17.31
N LEU A 211 -7.56 21.23 -16.64
CA LEU A 211 -7.19 22.05 -15.49
C LEU A 211 -6.63 21.19 -14.35
N TYR A 212 -7.29 20.06 -14.06
CA TYR A 212 -6.82 19.11 -13.07
C TYR A 212 -5.46 18.50 -13.45
N GLY A 213 -5.25 18.17 -14.73
CA GLY A 213 -3.97 17.71 -15.25
C GLY A 213 -2.85 18.75 -15.11
N LEU A 214 -3.15 20.03 -15.33
CA LEU A 214 -2.20 21.12 -15.16
C LEU A 214 -1.82 21.30 -13.68
N LEU A 215 -2.81 21.26 -12.79
CA LEU A 215 -2.56 21.27 -11.34
C LEU A 215 -1.66 20.09 -10.92
N MET A 216 -1.90 18.88 -11.45
CA MET A 216 -1.03 17.69 -11.23
C MET A 216 0.44 17.95 -11.59
N ILE A 217 0.69 18.72 -12.65
CA ILE A 217 2.05 19.07 -13.07
C ILE A 217 2.67 20.10 -12.11
N ILE A 218 1.94 21.15 -11.74
CA ILE A 218 2.41 22.17 -10.78
C ILE A 218 2.69 21.54 -9.41
N GLY A 219 1.82 20.63 -8.98
CA GLY A 219 1.95 19.89 -7.74
C GLY A 219 2.80 18.63 -7.83
N ALA A 220 3.56 18.43 -8.91
CA ALA A 220 4.31 17.19 -9.11
C ALA A 220 5.32 16.93 -7.98
N ASP A 221 6.03 17.96 -7.51
CA ASP A 221 6.95 17.87 -6.36
C ASP A 221 6.22 17.44 -5.08
N ILE A 222 5.04 18.03 -4.82
CA ILE A 222 4.19 17.69 -3.66
C ILE A 222 3.66 16.26 -3.76
N SER A 223 3.21 15.85 -4.95
CA SER A 223 2.68 14.50 -5.20
C SER A 223 3.77 13.42 -5.17
N GLY A 224 5.01 13.78 -5.52
CA GLY A 224 6.19 12.94 -5.42
C GLY A 224 6.66 12.76 -3.98
N LEU A 225 6.56 13.81 -3.15
CA LEU A 225 6.88 13.77 -1.72
C LEU A 225 5.85 12.98 -0.89
N ARG A 226 4.59 12.91 -1.35
CA ARG A 226 3.51 12.13 -0.71
C ARG A 226 3.56 10.62 -0.97
N LYS A 227 4.34 10.16 -1.95
CA LYS A 227 4.53 8.74 -2.24
C LYS A 227 5.96 8.36 -1.89
N GLN A 228 6.13 7.77 -0.72
CA GLN A 228 7.40 7.21 -0.27
C GLN A 228 7.96 6.14 -1.23
N ARG A 229 7.08 5.54 -2.08
CA ARG A 229 7.45 4.62 -3.15
C ARG A 229 8.05 5.34 -4.35
N ASN A 230 9.20 4.84 -4.81
CA ASN A 230 9.96 5.27 -5.98
C ASN A 230 9.19 6.14 -6.99
N SER A 231 9.71 7.35 -7.17
CA SER A 231 9.12 8.51 -7.83
C SER A 231 8.51 8.24 -9.21
N PHE A 232 7.69 9.18 -9.68
CA PHE A 232 7.15 9.26 -11.05
C PHE A 232 8.17 8.92 -12.15
N THR A 233 9.47 9.12 -11.86
CA THR A 233 10.63 8.70 -12.68
C THR A 233 10.72 7.19 -12.91
N ARG A 234 10.39 6.32 -11.95
CA ARG A 234 10.38 4.84 -12.12
C ARG A 234 9.23 4.40 -13.02
N LYS A 235 8.10 5.12 -13.02
CA LYS A 235 6.98 4.90 -13.95
C LYS A 235 7.30 5.38 -15.38
N LEU A 236 7.99 6.52 -15.51
CA LEU A 236 8.47 7.01 -16.81
C LEU A 236 9.59 6.12 -17.38
N GLY A 237 10.48 5.61 -16.53
CA GLY A 237 11.49 4.62 -16.90
C GLY A 237 10.89 3.33 -17.44
N LYS A 238 9.74 2.88 -16.92
CA LYS A 238 9.01 1.70 -17.44
C LYS A 238 8.46 1.93 -18.86
N LYS A 239 8.15 3.18 -19.20
CA LYS A 239 7.54 3.54 -20.49
C LYS A 239 8.57 3.73 -21.60
N TYR A 240 9.73 4.29 -21.29
CA TYR A 240 10.76 4.62 -22.29
C TYR A 240 11.97 3.68 -22.29
N VAL A 241 12.25 3.01 -21.17
CA VAL A 241 13.34 2.02 -21.07
C VAL A 241 12.82 0.72 -20.42
N PRO A 242 11.80 0.08 -21.03
CA PRO A 242 11.18 -1.12 -20.48
C PRO A 242 12.21 -2.24 -20.28
N ASN A 243 13.21 -2.38 -21.15
CA ASN A 243 14.22 -3.44 -21.01
C ASN A 243 15.12 -3.30 -19.77
N LEU A 244 15.33 -2.10 -19.21
CA LEU A 244 16.10 -1.93 -17.97
C LEU A 244 15.23 -2.20 -16.75
N ILE A 245 13.96 -1.77 -16.75
CA ILE A 245 13.08 -2.02 -15.61
C ILE A 245 12.48 -3.42 -15.64
N ASP A 246 12.19 -4.00 -16.80
CA ASP A 246 11.87 -5.42 -16.96
C ASP A 246 13.09 -6.31 -16.69
N PHE A 247 14.32 -5.82 -16.91
CA PHE A 247 15.52 -6.50 -16.39
C PHE A 247 15.52 -6.51 -14.85
N TRP A 248 15.11 -5.42 -14.19
CA TRP A 248 14.96 -5.36 -12.74
C TRP A 248 13.74 -6.14 -12.20
N ASP A 249 12.58 -6.09 -12.86
CA ASP A 249 11.35 -6.77 -12.47
C ASP A 249 11.39 -8.27 -12.82
N LYS A 250 12.07 -8.68 -13.91
CA LYS A 250 12.42 -10.10 -14.14
C LYS A 250 13.43 -10.62 -13.10
N LYS A 251 14.29 -9.76 -12.54
CA LYS A 251 15.21 -10.13 -11.46
C LYS A 251 14.55 -10.20 -10.08
N VAL A 252 13.36 -9.60 -9.88
CA VAL A 252 12.64 -9.60 -8.60
C VAL A 252 11.41 -10.52 -8.60
N ILE A 253 10.77 -10.81 -9.75
CA ILE A 253 9.49 -11.54 -9.80
C ILE A 253 9.57 -12.90 -10.54
N ARG A 254 10.66 -13.26 -11.24
CA ARG A 254 10.90 -14.65 -11.68
C ARG A 254 12.39 -15.02 -11.79
N SER A 255 12.94 -15.64 -10.75
CA SER A 255 14.04 -16.62 -10.80
C SER A 255 14.21 -17.18 -9.38
N ASN A 256 13.83 -18.41 -8.97
CA ASN A 256 13.68 -19.68 -9.67
C ASN A 256 14.75 -19.95 -10.74
N LYS A 257 16.00 -19.79 -10.32
CA LYS A 257 17.14 -20.66 -10.63
C LYS A 257 18.31 -20.17 -9.78
N ASN A 258 18.77 -21.04 -8.89
CA ASN A 258 19.91 -20.87 -7.98
C ASN A 258 19.64 -19.94 -6.79
N VAL A 259 18.65 -20.28 -5.95
CA VAL A 259 18.82 -19.96 -4.52
C VAL A 259 20.07 -20.75 -4.12
N GLU A 260 21.16 -20.06 -3.78
CA GLU A 260 22.33 -20.73 -3.21
C GLU A 260 21.87 -21.39 -1.92
N ILE A 261 21.76 -22.73 -1.97
CA ILE A 261 21.41 -23.54 -0.83
C ILE A 261 22.70 -23.66 -0.03
N PRO A 262 22.79 -23.01 1.13
CA PRO A 262 24.03 -23.01 1.86
C PRO A 262 24.24 -24.38 2.49
N GLU A 263 25.48 -24.69 2.83
CA GLU A 263 25.82 -25.97 3.43
C GLU A 263 25.01 -26.19 4.72
N MET A 264 24.41 -27.38 4.83
CA MET A 264 23.70 -27.83 6.02
C MET A 264 24.69 -28.21 7.13
N TYR A 265 24.31 -28.02 8.39
CA TYR A 265 25.13 -28.44 9.51
C TYR A 265 25.13 -29.98 9.64
N LYS A 266 26.31 -30.56 9.44
CA LYS A 266 26.54 -32.00 9.62
C LYS A 266 26.75 -32.31 11.10
N GLN A 267 25.68 -32.71 11.79
CA GLN A 267 25.78 -33.23 13.16
C GLN A 267 26.66 -34.49 13.14
N ARG A 268 27.64 -34.57 14.04
CA ARG A 268 28.44 -35.79 14.23
C ARG A 268 27.48 -36.89 14.71
N LYS A 269 27.31 -37.95 13.91
CA LYS A 269 26.71 -39.19 14.39
C LYS A 269 27.62 -39.75 15.48
N TYR A 270 27.12 -39.81 16.71
CA TYR A 270 27.70 -40.62 17.77
C TYR A 270 27.28 -42.07 17.57
#